data_AF-N8PS28-F1
#
_entry.id   AF-N8PS28-F1
#
_cell.length_a   1.000
_cell.length_b   1.000
_cell.length_c   1.000
_cell.angle_alpha   90.00
_cell.angle_beta   90.00
_cell.angle_gamma   90.00
#
_symmetry.space_group_name_H-M   'P 1'
#
loop_
_entity.id
_entity.type
_entity.pdbx_description
1 polymer ?
#
loop_
_entity_poly.entity_id
_entity_poly.type
_entity_poly.pdbx_seq_one_letter_code
_entity_poly.pdbx_strand_id
1 'polypeptide(L)'
;MPLDGETFHLAVASFAPTGFEYVQWLEQIAPNILACRQNFTNFVCDKEMIVNISHEIAEILKDKDYYESFMMHQLGHHHVPSMFSLDILGNGKVDKLQMGQKIRLNVNLLYFFDKGFVIINGNKVNVDELSLKLIQHLYENPYSSVDQVSREFADHPVEKINSLLFQLAIQDVIELVNIEF
;
A
#
# COMPACT_ATOMS: atom_id res chain seq x y z
N MET A 1 10.12 37.98 29.00
CA MET A 1 9.85 37.04 27.89
C MET A 1 11.00 36.04 27.87
N PRO A 2 10.80 34.74 28.06
CA PRO A 2 11.92 33.80 27.97
C PRO A 2 12.28 33.59 26.50
N LEU A 3 13.56 33.80 26.17
CA LEU A 3 14.14 33.73 24.82
C LEU A 3 15.04 32.50 24.63
N ASP A 4 15.05 31.55 25.58
CA ASP A 4 15.96 30.38 25.59
C ASP A 4 15.20 29.05 25.62
N GLY A 5 14.16 28.90 24.78
CA GLY A 5 13.48 27.61 24.60
C GLY A 5 14.18 26.80 23.52
N GLU A 6 14.61 25.57 23.84
CA GLU A 6 15.04 24.59 22.83
C GLU A 6 13.96 24.48 21.74
N THR A 7 14.35 24.65 20.48
CA THR A 7 13.45 24.56 19.33
C THR A 7 13.65 23.21 18.64
N PHE A 8 12.57 22.47 18.44
CA PHE A 8 12.57 21.25 17.63
C PHE A 8 12.04 21.56 16.24
N HIS A 9 12.75 21.08 15.22
CA HIS A 9 12.33 21.17 13.82
C HIS A 9 11.84 19.79 13.36
N LEU A 10 10.55 19.68 13.08
CA LEU A 10 9.96 18.51 12.42
C LEU A 10 9.90 18.75 10.91
N ALA A 11 10.63 17.95 10.14
CA ALA A 11 10.52 17.94 8.68
C ALA A 11 9.73 16.71 8.25
N VAL A 12 8.58 16.93 7.63
CA VAL A 12 7.77 15.87 7.02
C VAL A 12 7.96 15.96 5.50
N ALA A 13 8.65 14.98 4.92
CA ALA A 13 8.81 14.87 3.48
C ALA A 13 7.76 13.92 2.90
N SER A 14 7.12 14.32 1.80
CA SER A 14 6.31 13.42 0.98
C SER A 14 7.07 13.07 -0.31
N PHE A 15 7.12 11.78 -0.63
CA PHE A 15 7.76 11.27 -1.84
C PHE A 15 6.67 10.66 -2.73
N ALA A 16 5.90 11.52 -3.39
CA ALA A 16 4.86 11.07 -4.31
C ALA A 16 5.51 10.52 -5.60
N PRO A 17 5.01 9.39 -6.15
CA PRO A 17 5.47 8.88 -7.43
C PRO A 17 5.33 9.93 -8.55
N THR A 18 6.33 10.04 -9.40
CA THR A 18 6.43 11.03 -10.47
C THR A 18 6.32 10.39 -11.85
N GLY A 19 5.96 11.19 -12.86
CA GLY A 19 5.99 10.74 -14.25
C GLY A 19 7.40 10.33 -14.71
N PHE A 20 8.45 10.92 -14.13
CA PHE A 20 9.83 10.51 -14.40
C PHE A 20 10.09 9.08 -13.92
N GLU A 21 9.72 8.76 -12.68
CA GLU A 21 9.85 7.40 -12.14
C GLU A 21 8.98 6.40 -12.93
N TYR A 22 7.82 6.82 -13.43
CA TYR A 22 6.99 5.96 -14.27
C TYR A 22 7.69 5.63 -15.59
N VAL A 23 8.25 6.64 -16.27
CA VAL A 23 9.05 6.42 -17.50
C VAL A 23 10.27 5.56 -17.23
N GLN A 24 10.96 5.75 -16.10
CA GLN A 24 12.08 4.90 -15.71
C GLN A 24 11.63 3.46 -15.45
N TRP A 25 10.48 3.25 -14.81
CA TRP A 25 9.91 1.92 -14.59
C TRP A 25 9.57 1.21 -15.91
N LEU A 26 9.19 1.94 -16.97
CA LEU A 26 8.96 1.37 -18.29
C LEU A 26 10.19 0.70 -18.90
N GLU A 27 11.41 1.03 -18.46
CA GLU A 27 12.62 0.30 -18.87
C GLU A 27 12.52 -1.20 -18.54
N GLN A 28 11.83 -1.56 -17.46
CA GLN A 28 11.58 -2.96 -17.09
C GLN A 28 10.56 -3.64 -18.02
N ILE A 29 9.68 -2.86 -18.64
CA ILE A 29 8.62 -3.33 -19.54
C ILE A 29 9.10 -3.35 -21.00
N ALA A 30 10.01 -2.45 -21.37
CA ALA A 30 10.51 -2.28 -22.73
C ALA A 30 10.99 -3.59 -23.41
N PRO A 31 11.61 -4.58 -22.72
CA PRO A 31 11.96 -5.86 -23.33
C PRO A 31 10.76 -6.67 -23.86
N ASN A 32 9.54 -6.42 -23.38
CA ASN A 32 8.32 -7.07 -23.85
C ASN A 32 7.78 -6.44 -25.14
N ILE A 33 8.22 -5.23 -25.49
CA ILE A 33 7.89 -4.55 -26.75
C ILE A 33 8.77 -5.16 -27.86
N LEU A 34 8.13 -5.73 -28.89
CA LEU A 34 8.87 -6.43 -29.94
C LEU A 34 9.86 -5.51 -30.66
N ALA A 35 9.43 -4.28 -30.98
CA ALA A 35 10.27 -3.30 -31.67
C ALA A 35 11.51 -2.88 -30.85
N CYS A 36 11.44 -2.89 -29.51
CA CYS A 36 12.58 -2.59 -28.64
C CYS A 36 13.67 -3.68 -28.64
N ARG A 37 13.39 -4.89 -29.14
CA ARG A 37 14.36 -6.00 -29.21
C ARG A 37 15.14 -6.06 -30.53
N GLN A 38 14.78 -5.21 -31.49
CA GLN A 38 15.41 -5.18 -32.80
C GLN A 38 16.68 -4.33 -32.75
N ASN A 39 17.68 -4.72 -33.55
CA ASN A 39 18.92 -3.96 -33.65
C ASN A 39 18.72 -2.70 -34.49
N PHE A 40 19.22 -1.57 -34.00
CA PHE A 40 19.36 -0.36 -34.80
C PHE A 40 20.52 -0.49 -35.78
N THR A 41 20.37 0.13 -36.95
CA THR A 41 21.36 0.19 -38.02
C THR A 41 21.65 1.64 -38.41
N ASN A 42 20.64 2.37 -38.89
CA ASN A 42 20.70 3.78 -39.23
C ASN A 42 19.28 4.37 -39.25
N PHE A 43 19.18 5.67 -39.00
CA PHE A 43 17.90 6.34 -38.83
C PHE A 43 16.93 6.18 -40.02
N VAL A 44 17.42 6.14 -41.26
CA VAL A 44 16.55 6.03 -42.45
C VAL A 44 15.87 4.66 -42.48
N CYS A 45 16.63 3.60 -42.23
CA CYS A 45 16.10 2.23 -42.18
C CYS A 45 15.25 1.98 -40.94
N ASP A 46 15.60 2.58 -39.80
CA ASP A 46 14.98 2.28 -38.52
C ASP A 46 13.79 3.20 -38.19
N LYS A 47 13.44 4.15 -39.08
CA LYS A 47 12.40 5.15 -38.82
C LYS A 47 11.04 4.55 -38.45
N GLU A 48 10.61 3.51 -39.17
CA GLU A 48 9.34 2.84 -38.88
C GLU A 48 9.38 2.11 -37.53
N MET A 49 10.51 1.50 -37.19
CA MET A 49 10.73 0.86 -35.89
C MET A 49 10.64 1.88 -34.75
N ILE A 50 11.25 3.06 -34.90
CA ILE A 50 11.15 4.15 -33.90
C ILE A 50 9.69 4.60 -33.72
N VAL A 51 8.93 4.73 -34.81
CA VAL A 51 7.51 5.09 -34.75
C VAL A 51 6.72 4.01 -34.00
N ASN A 52 7.00 2.74 -34.26
CA ASN A 52 6.33 1.62 -33.58
C ASN A 52 6.66 1.59 -32.07
N ILE A 53 7.93 1.78 -31.69
CA ILE A 53 8.34 1.90 -30.28
C ILE A 53 7.56 3.04 -29.61
N SER A 54 7.51 4.22 -30.24
CA SER A 54 6.79 5.37 -29.69
C SER A 54 5.30 5.09 -29.53
N HIS A 55 4.68 4.38 -30.47
CA HIS A 55 3.26 4.05 -30.40
C HIS A 55 2.98 3.06 -29.26
N GLU A 56 3.75 1.97 -29.15
CA GLU A 56 3.57 0.96 -28.09
C GLU A 56 3.77 1.56 -26.70
N ILE A 57 4.81 2.39 -26.50
CA ILE A 57 5.02 3.11 -25.23
C ILE A 57 3.85 4.03 -24.91
N ALA A 58 3.32 4.75 -25.92
CA ALA A 58 2.20 5.65 -25.71
C ALA A 58 0.91 4.92 -25.33
N GLU A 59 0.67 3.72 -25.85
CA GLU A 59 -0.48 2.90 -25.45
C GLU A 59 -0.32 2.37 -24.02
N ILE A 60 0.88 1.90 -23.64
CA ILE A 60 1.19 1.48 -22.26
C ILE A 60 0.98 2.62 -21.27
N LEU A 61 1.43 3.84 -21.59
CA LEU A 61 1.29 5.00 -20.70
C LEU A 61 -0.18 5.39 -20.43
N LYS A 62 -1.08 5.12 -21.38
CA LYS A 62 -2.52 5.41 -21.25
C LYS A 62 -3.29 4.27 -20.60
N ASP A 63 -2.67 3.10 -20.45
CA ASP A 63 -3.31 1.92 -19.93
C ASP A 63 -3.36 1.94 -18.40
N LYS A 64 -4.56 1.70 -17.85
CA LYS A 64 -4.80 1.72 -16.41
C LYS A 64 -4.05 0.61 -15.69
N ASP A 65 -3.97 -0.60 -16.27
CA ASP A 65 -3.33 -1.73 -15.61
C ASP A 65 -1.83 -1.52 -15.46
N TYR A 66 -1.18 -0.88 -16.44
CA TYR A 66 0.22 -0.49 -16.34
C TYR A 66 0.43 0.64 -15.33
N TYR A 67 -0.44 1.65 -15.30
CA TYR A 67 -0.38 2.70 -14.28
C TYR A 67 -0.51 2.14 -12.87
N GLU A 68 -1.50 1.27 -12.63
CA GLU A 68 -1.69 0.64 -11.33
C GLU A 68 -0.49 -0.25 -10.98
N SER A 69 0.07 -0.99 -11.94
CA SER A 69 1.26 -1.82 -11.71
C SER A 69 2.49 -0.99 -11.33
N PHE A 70 2.68 0.18 -11.94
CA PHE A 70 3.71 1.13 -11.55
C PHE A 70 3.47 1.66 -10.13
N MET A 71 2.26 2.12 -9.82
CA MET A 71 1.92 2.61 -8.49
C MET A 71 2.17 1.53 -7.45
N MET A 72 1.80 0.28 -7.74
CA MET A 72 2.07 -0.85 -6.88
C MET A 72 3.56 -1.10 -6.67
N HIS A 73 4.35 -1.10 -7.75
CA HIS A 73 5.80 -1.24 -7.67
C HIS A 73 6.36 -0.14 -6.77
N GLN A 74 5.99 1.13 -6.98
CA GLN A 74 6.55 2.25 -6.22
C GLN A 74 6.14 2.21 -4.75
N LEU A 75 4.87 1.94 -4.44
CA LEU A 75 4.37 1.84 -3.06
C LEU A 75 4.96 0.64 -2.32
N GLY A 76 5.19 -0.48 -3.03
CA GLY A 76 5.85 -1.67 -2.49
C GLY A 76 7.26 -1.41 -1.94
N HIS A 77 7.99 -0.47 -2.55
CA HIS A 77 9.36 -0.13 -2.13
C HIS A 77 9.40 0.81 -0.92
N HIS A 78 8.29 1.44 -0.55
CA HIS A 78 8.18 2.33 0.61
C HIS A 78 7.70 1.55 1.84
N HIS A 79 8.54 0.65 2.34
CA HIS A 79 8.31 0.06 3.67
C HIS A 79 8.68 1.08 4.74
N VAL A 80 7.72 1.43 5.59
CA VAL A 80 7.98 2.25 6.77
C VAL A 80 8.21 1.28 7.93
N PRO A 81 9.31 1.40 8.69
CA PRO A 81 9.49 0.58 9.87
C PRO A 81 8.29 0.73 10.82
N SER A 82 7.50 -0.34 10.98
CA SER A 82 6.43 -0.43 11.97
C SER A 82 6.94 -1.17 13.21
N MET A 83 6.48 -0.75 14.39
CA MET A 83 6.71 -1.52 15.61
C MET A 83 5.68 -2.64 15.67
N PHE A 84 5.99 -3.77 15.04
CA PHE A 84 5.17 -4.97 15.12
C PHE A 84 5.06 -5.45 16.58
N SER A 85 3.84 -5.55 17.12
CA SER A 85 3.57 -5.94 18.52
C SER A 85 3.81 -7.44 18.76
N LEU A 86 5.08 -7.86 18.72
CA LEU A 86 5.53 -9.26 18.85
C LEU A 86 5.07 -9.93 20.14
N ASP A 87 4.91 -9.17 21.22
CA ASP A 87 4.46 -9.64 22.53
C ASP A 87 3.03 -10.18 22.51
N ILE A 88 2.15 -9.56 21.72
CA ILE A 88 0.76 -9.97 21.55
C ILE A 88 0.64 -10.93 20.35
N LEU A 89 1.14 -10.50 19.18
CA LEU A 89 0.93 -11.20 17.91
C LEU A 89 1.85 -12.43 17.74
N GLY A 90 3.01 -12.45 18.41
CA GLY A 90 3.91 -13.60 18.43
C GLY A 90 3.55 -14.66 19.47
N ASN A 91 2.57 -14.40 20.33
CA ASN A 91 2.11 -15.35 21.33
C ASN A 91 1.12 -16.34 20.70
N GLY A 92 1.57 -17.56 20.37
CA GLY A 92 0.72 -18.60 19.77
C GLY A 92 -0.45 -19.11 20.63
N LYS A 93 -0.67 -18.54 21.83
CA LYS A 93 -1.87 -18.76 22.66
C LYS A 93 -2.93 -17.66 22.48
N VAL A 94 -2.60 -16.59 21.78
CA VAL A 94 -3.50 -15.48 21.45
C VAL A 94 -3.93 -15.68 19.99
N ASP A 95 -5.23 -15.75 19.77
CA ASP A 95 -5.85 -15.88 18.44
C ASP A 95 -6.87 -14.75 18.17
N LYS A 96 -7.00 -13.83 19.13
CA LYS A 96 -8.01 -12.76 19.17
C LYS A 96 -7.46 -11.51 19.84
N LEU A 97 -7.92 -10.36 19.37
CA LEU A 97 -7.63 -9.07 19.99
C LEU A 97 -8.59 -8.79 21.15
N GLN A 98 -8.12 -8.09 22.18
CA GLN A 98 -8.99 -7.63 23.27
C GLN A 98 -10.00 -6.61 22.75
N MET A 99 -11.24 -6.63 23.24
CA MET A 99 -12.30 -5.74 22.75
C MET A 99 -11.97 -4.24 22.91
N GLY A 100 -11.27 -3.87 23.99
CA GLY A 100 -10.82 -2.50 24.22
C GLY A 100 -9.52 -2.11 23.48
N GLN A 101 -8.88 -3.03 22.76
CA GLN A 101 -7.65 -2.75 22.02
C GLN A 101 -7.93 -1.72 20.93
N LYS A 102 -7.19 -0.60 20.95
CA LYS A 102 -7.22 0.36 19.85
C LYS A 102 -6.36 -0.14 18.70
N ILE A 103 -6.87 0.07 17.50
CA ILE A 103 -6.23 -0.39 16.26
C ILE A 103 -6.25 0.72 15.21
N ARG A 104 -5.28 0.70 14.31
CA ARG A 104 -5.23 1.54 13.12
C ARG A 104 -4.60 0.78 11.96
N LEU A 105 -4.81 1.23 10.73
CA LEU A 105 -4.02 0.71 9.61
C LEU A 105 -2.56 1.11 9.78
N ASN A 106 -1.68 0.15 9.51
CA ASN A 106 -0.24 0.38 9.41
C ASN A 106 0.09 0.90 8.00
N VAL A 107 -0.31 2.13 7.70
CA VAL A 107 -0.10 2.72 6.38
C VAL A 107 0.01 4.24 6.46
N ASN A 108 0.95 4.81 5.70
CA ASN A 108 1.02 6.27 5.52
C ASN A 108 0.09 6.76 4.42
N LEU A 109 -0.10 5.95 3.38
CA LEU A 109 -0.90 6.28 2.21
C LEU A 109 -1.55 5.01 1.66
N LEU A 110 -2.88 5.02 1.55
CA LEU A 110 -3.65 3.89 1.07
C LEU A 110 -4.16 4.19 -0.34
N TYR A 111 -3.84 3.29 -1.28
CA TYR A 111 -4.41 3.30 -2.63
C TYR A 111 -5.25 2.04 -2.82
N PHE A 112 -6.50 2.25 -3.24
CA PHE A 112 -7.38 1.17 -3.64
C PHE A 112 -7.24 0.97 -5.15
N PHE A 113 -6.86 -0.24 -5.54
CA PHE A 113 -6.81 -0.66 -6.93
C PHE A 113 -8.06 -1.50 -7.24
N ASP A 114 -8.51 -1.51 -8.49
CA ASP A 114 -9.63 -2.36 -8.93
C ASP A 114 -9.19 -3.81 -9.17
N LYS A 115 -8.40 -4.33 -8.24
CA LYS A 115 -7.85 -5.68 -8.22
C LYS A 115 -8.02 -6.15 -6.80
N GLY A 116 -8.49 -7.38 -6.56
CA GLY A 116 -8.88 -7.91 -5.24
C GLY A 116 -7.75 -8.06 -4.20
N PHE A 117 -6.87 -7.07 -4.11
CA PHE A 117 -5.77 -6.93 -3.19
C PHE A 117 -5.52 -5.43 -2.92
N VAL A 118 -4.86 -5.13 -1.81
CA VAL A 118 -4.37 -3.79 -1.45
C VAL A 118 -2.87 -3.85 -1.18
N ILE A 119 -2.20 -2.68 -1.22
CA ILE A 119 -0.82 -2.55 -0.76
C ILE A 119 -0.81 -1.74 0.51
N ILE A 120 -0.35 -2.35 1.60
CA ILE A 120 -0.30 -1.78 2.94
C ILE A 120 1.09 -2.05 3.51
N ASN A 121 1.76 -1.01 3.97
CA ASN A 121 3.17 -1.04 4.40
C ASN A 121 4.12 -1.76 3.43
N GLY A 122 3.94 -1.55 2.12
CA GLY A 122 4.73 -2.22 1.08
C GLY A 122 4.36 -3.70 0.83
N ASN A 123 3.46 -4.29 1.62
CA ASN A 123 2.99 -5.66 1.47
C ASN A 123 1.73 -5.73 0.59
N LYS A 124 1.73 -6.63 -0.40
CA LYS A 124 0.53 -6.96 -1.18
C LYS A 124 -0.33 -7.94 -0.40
N VAL A 125 -1.56 -7.54 -0.10
CA VAL A 125 -2.52 -8.33 0.70
C VAL A 125 -3.76 -8.57 -0.14
N ASN A 126 -4.06 -9.83 -0.45
CA ASN A 126 -5.31 -10.20 -1.11
C ASN A 126 -6.48 -10.01 -0.14
N VAL A 127 -7.53 -9.34 -0.59
CA VAL A 127 -8.67 -8.99 0.26
C VAL A 127 -9.97 -9.43 -0.39
N ASP A 128 -10.85 -10.02 0.42
CA ASP A 128 -12.25 -10.21 0.05
C ASP A 128 -13.05 -8.92 0.33
N GLU A 129 -14.33 -8.92 -0.04
CA GLU A 129 -15.20 -7.75 0.10
C GLU A 129 -15.31 -7.28 1.56
N LEU A 130 -15.35 -8.21 2.52
CA LEU A 130 -15.46 -7.87 3.94
C LEU A 130 -14.16 -7.24 4.44
N SER A 131 -13.01 -7.81 4.10
CA SER A 131 -11.70 -7.30 4.47
C SER A 131 -11.46 -5.91 3.89
N LEU A 132 -11.87 -5.69 2.63
CA LEU A 132 -11.78 -4.39 1.98
C LEU A 132 -12.61 -3.33 2.70
N LYS A 133 -13.88 -3.64 3.03
CA LYS A 133 -14.75 -2.72 3.80
C LYS A 133 -14.16 -2.41 5.17
N LEU A 134 -13.61 -3.42 5.84
CA LEU A 134 -12.98 -3.24 7.15
C LEU A 134 -11.75 -2.34 7.08
N ILE A 135 -10.89 -2.55 6.07
CA ILE A 135 -9.71 -1.71 5.82
C ILE A 135 -10.15 -0.28 5.53
N GLN A 136 -11.14 -0.08 4.66
CA GLN A 136 -11.66 1.25 4.35
C GLN A 136 -12.21 1.94 5.61
N HIS A 137 -12.98 1.23 6.43
CA HIS A 137 -13.49 1.76 7.68
C HIS A 137 -12.36 2.21 8.63
N LEU A 138 -11.30 1.41 8.78
CA LEU A 138 -10.15 1.75 9.63
C LEU A 138 -9.31 2.90 9.07
N TYR A 139 -9.30 3.09 7.76
CA TYR A 139 -8.68 4.26 7.13
C TYR A 139 -9.45 5.55 7.43
N GLU A 140 -10.78 5.49 7.34
CA GLU A 140 -11.68 6.62 7.62
C GLU A 140 -11.82 6.91 9.12
N ASN A 141 -11.67 5.89 9.97
CA ASN A 141 -11.83 5.95 11.42
C ASN A 141 -10.58 5.37 12.13
N PRO A 142 -9.44 6.06 12.08
CA PRO A 142 -8.22 5.59 12.71
C PRO A 142 -8.38 5.56 14.24
N TYR A 143 -7.66 4.65 14.90
CA TYR A 143 -7.67 4.48 16.37
C TYR A 143 -8.99 3.97 16.96
N SER A 144 -9.89 3.42 16.15
CA SER A 144 -11.08 2.71 16.65
C SER A 144 -10.69 1.52 17.52
N SER A 145 -11.52 1.22 18.53
CA SER A 145 -11.37 -0.01 19.31
C SER A 145 -12.04 -1.20 18.62
N VAL A 146 -11.60 -2.41 18.98
CA VAL A 146 -12.18 -3.66 18.45
C VAL A 146 -13.69 -3.74 18.72
N ASP A 147 -14.19 -3.24 19.86
CA ASP A 147 -15.62 -3.18 20.16
C ASP A 147 -16.40 -2.18 19.29
N GLN A 148 -15.77 -1.07 18.90
CA GLN A 148 -16.38 -0.08 18.01
C GLN A 148 -16.51 -0.66 16.60
N VAL A 149 -15.44 -1.27 16.09
CA VAL A 149 -15.46 -1.94 14.77
C VAL A 149 -16.47 -3.08 14.77
N SER A 150 -16.52 -3.90 15.82
CA SER A 150 -17.49 -5.01 15.89
C SER A 150 -18.94 -4.53 15.90
N ARG A 151 -19.23 -3.34 16.44
CA ARG A 151 -20.57 -2.73 16.40
C ARG A 151 -20.93 -2.18 15.03
N GLU A 152 -19.97 -1.62 14.30
CA GLU A 152 -20.20 -1.14 12.93
C GLU A 152 -20.52 -2.31 11.98
N PHE A 153 -19.84 -3.45 12.17
CA PHE A 153 -20.03 -4.66 11.37
C PHE A 153 -20.96 -5.68 12.05
N ALA A 154 -22.02 -5.19 12.73
CA ALA A 154 -22.95 -6.01 13.52
C ALA A 154 -23.72 -7.07 12.72
N ASP A 155 -23.76 -6.96 11.39
CA ASP A 155 -24.31 -7.97 10.48
C ASP A 155 -23.45 -9.25 10.40
N HIS A 156 -22.28 -9.24 11.04
CA HIS A 156 -21.37 -10.38 11.13
C HIS A 156 -21.15 -10.80 12.59
N PRO A 157 -20.86 -12.09 12.86
CA PRO A 157 -20.49 -12.55 14.19
C PRO A 157 -19.25 -11.81 14.70
N VAL A 158 -19.28 -11.36 15.96
CA VAL A 158 -18.18 -10.63 16.61
C VAL A 158 -16.87 -11.40 16.52
N GLU A 159 -16.93 -12.72 16.70
CA GLU A 159 -15.78 -13.62 16.59
C GLU A 159 -15.17 -13.59 15.18
N LYS A 160 -16.00 -13.52 14.14
CA LYS A 160 -15.53 -13.45 12.75
C LYS A 160 -14.79 -12.14 12.49
N ILE A 161 -15.32 -11.01 12.95
CA ILE A 161 -14.68 -9.70 12.81
C ILE A 161 -13.36 -9.68 13.58
N ASN A 162 -13.36 -10.18 14.83
CA ASN A 162 -12.15 -10.21 15.63
C ASN A 162 -11.05 -11.10 15.03
N SER A 163 -11.40 -12.29 14.54
CA SER A 163 -10.44 -13.17 13.86
C SER A 163 -9.87 -12.53 12.61
N LEU A 164 -10.68 -11.81 11.83
CA LEU A 164 -10.20 -11.07 10.67
C LEU A 164 -9.25 -9.92 11.07
N LEU A 165 -9.62 -9.14 12.09
CA LEU A 165 -8.74 -8.09 12.64
C LEU A 165 -7.40 -8.65 13.11
N PHE A 166 -7.43 -9.80 13.79
CA PHE A 166 -6.23 -10.47 14.26
C PHE A 166 -5.35 -10.97 13.10
N GLN A 167 -5.95 -11.56 12.06
CA GLN A 167 -5.23 -11.97 10.85
C GLN A 167 -4.58 -10.80 10.11
N LEU A 168 -5.29 -9.68 9.97
CA LEU A 168 -4.76 -8.46 9.37
C LEU A 168 -3.62 -7.88 10.23
N ALA A 169 -3.72 -7.93 11.55
CA ALA A 169 -2.64 -7.52 12.44
C ALA A 169 -1.38 -8.40 12.28
N ILE A 170 -1.54 -9.73 12.18
CA ILE A 170 -0.41 -10.64 11.90
C ILE A 170 0.26 -10.35 10.56
N GLN A 171 -0.51 -9.93 9.57
CA GLN A 171 0.01 -9.56 8.24
C GLN A 171 0.60 -8.15 8.20
N ASP A 172 0.78 -7.50 9.36
CA ASP A 172 1.29 -6.13 9.49
C ASP A 172 0.42 -5.08 8.75
N VAL A 173 -0.85 -5.40 8.54
CA VAL A 173 -1.85 -4.48 7.95
C VAL A 173 -2.45 -3.57 9.01
N ILE A 174 -2.65 -4.10 10.22
CA ILE A 174 -3.20 -3.39 11.37
C ILE A 174 -2.13 -3.30 12.45
N GLU A 175 -1.93 -2.10 12.97
CA GLU A 175 -1.09 -1.85 14.13
C GLU A 175 -1.94 -1.82 15.41
N LEU A 176 -1.43 -2.44 16.48
CA LEU A 176 -2.01 -2.35 17.81
C LEU A 176 -1.48 -1.09 18.49
N VAL A 177 -2.39 -0.18 18.83
CA VAL A 177 -2.02 1.08 19.46
C VAL A 177 -1.89 0.84 20.96
N ASN A 178 -0.66 0.81 21.44
CA ASN A 178 -0.38 0.75 22.87
C ASN A 178 -0.84 2.06 23.52
N ILE A 179 -1.68 1.95 24.54
CA ILE A 179 -2.01 3.08 25.41
C ILE A 179 -0.89 3.12 26.47
N GLU A 180 0.22 3.76 26.13
CA GLU A 180 1.17 4.19 27.17
C GLU A 180 0.61 5.46 27.83
N PHE A 181 0.49 5.41 29.16
CA PHE A 181 0.12 6.55 30.01
C PHE A 181 1.36 7.34 30.42
#